data_AF-A0A1D8GI89-F1
#
_entry.id   AF-A0A1D8GI89-F1
#
_cell.length_a   1.000
_cell.length_b   1.000
_cell.length_c   1.000
_cell.angle_alpha   90.00
_cell.angle_beta   90.00
_cell.angle_gamma   90.00
#
_symmetry.space_group_name_H-M   'P 1'
#
loop_
_entity.id
_entity.type
_entity.pdbx_description
1 polymer ?
#
loop_
_entity_poly.entity_id
_entity_poly.type
_entity_poly.pdbx_seq_one_letter_code
_entity_poly.pdbx_strand_id
1 'polypeptide(L)'
;MSRIIVLGLLFKSPMHGYEMQQILQEERIDLWANLLPNSIYFALKQMQKEGFVKVRNTEKTGHRTRVIYEITEEGKKEFFRLLKGALGTPFRRYPADIYTSLSFLNVLPKSEIRVAIQKNISSLEKDISLWERGKEKKTKHFSMKEPLNAIFENGIEHIKADLKLLYYIKDNLETILNYIKECDEKGEI
;
A
#
# COMPACT_ATOMS: atom_id res chain seq x y z
N MET A 1 -2.41 -1.67 10.18
CA MET A 1 -0.93 -1.79 10.29
C MET A 1 -0.49 -3.16 9.81
N SER A 2 0.62 -3.27 9.07
CA SER A 2 1.22 -4.57 8.74
C SER A 2 1.82 -5.23 9.99
N ARG A 3 1.56 -6.52 10.23
CA ARG A 3 2.17 -7.26 11.36
C ARG A 3 3.68 -7.41 11.18
N ILE A 4 4.13 -7.57 9.93
CA ILE A 4 5.54 -7.74 9.57
C ILE A 4 6.38 -6.57 10.08
N ILE A 5 5.90 -5.33 9.91
CA ILE A 5 6.70 -4.16 10.31
C ILE A 5 6.83 -4.06 11.83
N VAL A 6 5.75 -4.32 12.57
CA VAL A 6 5.78 -4.21 14.04
C VAL A 6 6.64 -5.30 14.66
N LEU A 7 6.43 -6.56 14.24
CA LEU A 7 7.24 -7.67 14.71
C LEU A 7 8.69 -7.52 14.27
N GLY A 8 8.95 -7.02 13.05
CA GLY A 8 10.31 -6.76 12.57
C GLY A 8 11.04 -5.67 13.35
N LEU A 9 10.36 -4.60 13.76
CA LEU A 9 10.93 -3.60 14.66
C LEU A 9 11.28 -4.21 16.02
N LEU A 10 10.32 -4.92 16.64
CA LEU A 10 10.52 -5.57 17.94
C LEU A 10 11.53 -6.72 17.91
N PHE A 11 11.74 -7.34 16.74
CA PHE A 11 12.77 -8.33 16.52
C PHE A 11 14.18 -7.72 16.57
N LYS A 12 14.36 -6.46 16.15
CA LYS A 12 15.63 -5.74 16.26
C LYS A 12 15.93 -5.38 17.72
N SER A 13 14.95 -4.82 18.42
CA SER A 13 15.06 -4.49 19.84
C SER A 13 13.70 -4.22 20.48
N PRO A 14 13.55 -4.43 21.80
CA PRO A 14 12.41 -3.93 22.55
C PRO A 14 12.34 -2.39 22.49
N MET A 15 11.15 -1.83 22.26
CA MET A 15 10.97 -0.39 22.07
C MET A 15 9.57 0.09 22.47
N HIS A 16 9.44 1.41 22.63
CA HIS A 16 8.15 2.05 22.91
C HIS A 16 7.27 2.13 21.67
N GLY A 17 5.95 2.10 21.88
CA GLY A 17 4.98 2.33 20.78
C GLY A 17 5.17 3.69 20.09
N TYR A 18 5.59 4.71 20.85
CA TYR A 18 5.91 6.03 20.31
C TYR A 18 7.19 6.03 19.46
N GLU A 19 8.24 5.33 19.90
CA GLU A 19 9.47 5.20 19.11
C GLU A 19 9.20 4.48 17.79
N MET A 20 8.43 3.39 17.82
CA MET A 20 7.95 2.74 16.59
C MET A 20 7.21 3.72 15.70
N GLN A 21 6.29 4.52 16.25
CA GLN A 21 5.55 5.52 15.49
C GLN A 21 6.47 6.56 14.84
N GLN A 22 7.48 7.05 15.56
CA GLN A 22 8.46 8.01 15.04
C GLN A 22 9.26 7.38 13.89
N ILE A 23 9.78 6.17 14.07
CA ILE A 23 10.49 5.43 13.00
C ILE A 23 9.60 5.34 11.75
N LEU A 24 8.33 4.95 11.90
CA LEU A 24 7.41 4.84 10.77
C LEU A 24 7.09 6.19 10.09
N GLN A 25 7.08 7.28 10.84
CA GLN A 25 6.88 8.64 10.32
C GLN A 25 8.10 9.15 9.57
N GLU A 26 9.29 8.97 10.15
CA GLU A 26 10.58 9.31 9.53
C GLU A 26 10.77 8.51 8.24
N GLU A 27 10.45 7.21 8.28
CA GLU A 27 10.46 6.31 7.14
C GLU A 27 9.31 6.54 6.16
N ARG A 28 8.45 7.53 6.40
CA ARG A 28 7.28 7.89 5.57
C ARG A 28 6.58 6.66 4.99
N ILE A 29 6.23 5.72 5.88
CA ILE A 29 5.68 4.42 5.50
C ILE A 29 4.33 4.52 4.78
N ASP A 30 3.65 5.66 4.94
CA ASP A 30 2.48 6.06 4.19
C ASP A 30 2.75 6.08 2.68
N LEU A 31 3.92 6.54 2.25
CA LEU A 31 4.24 6.75 0.84
C LEU A 31 4.48 5.47 0.03
N TRP A 32 4.99 4.40 0.67
CA TRP A 32 5.45 3.20 -0.05
C TRP A 32 4.80 1.90 0.40
N ALA A 33 4.25 1.86 1.61
CA ALA A 33 3.52 0.69 2.10
C ALA A 33 2.04 0.99 2.36
N ASN A 34 1.57 2.23 2.12
CA ASN A 34 0.21 2.67 2.41
C ASN A 34 -0.22 2.35 3.86
N LEU A 35 0.69 2.54 4.82
CA LEU A 35 0.43 2.30 6.24
C LEU A 35 0.37 3.62 7.00
N LEU A 36 -0.60 3.73 7.91
CA LEU A 36 -0.71 4.87 8.82
C LEU A 36 0.13 4.63 10.08
N PRO A 37 1.15 5.46 10.38
CA PRO A 37 1.98 5.30 11.59
C PRO A 37 1.16 5.20 12.88
N ASN A 38 0.09 5.98 12.98
CA ASN A 38 -0.77 6.04 14.17
C ASN A 38 -1.50 4.72 14.46
N SER A 39 -1.60 3.81 13.48
CA SER A 39 -2.23 2.49 13.67
C SER A 39 -1.36 1.50 14.47
N ILE A 40 -0.16 1.91 14.90
CA ILE A 40 0.77 1.08 15.67
C ILE A 40 0.20 0.62 17.00
N TYR A 41 -0.49 1.50 17.74
CA TYR A 41 -1.03 1.17 19.06
C TYR A 41 -2.15 0.14 19.00
N PHE A 42 -3.00 0.24 17.97
CA PHE A 42 -4.02 -0.77 17.70
C PHE A 42 -3.38 -2.13 17.39
N ALA A 43 -2.35 -2.13 16.56
CA ALA A 43 -1.62 -3.35 16.23
C ALA A 43 -0.96 -3.98 17.47
N LEU A 44 -0.25 -3.20 18.27
CA LEU A 44 0.40 -3.66 19.50
C LEU A 44 -0.61 -4.28 20.47
N LYS A 45 -1.75 -3.60 20.69
CA LYS A 45 -2.83 -4.13 21.54
C LYS A 45 -3.34 -5.48 21.03
N GLN A 46 -3.53 -5.62 19.72
CA GLN A 46 -4.02 -6.86 19.12
C GLN A 46 -2.97 -7.99 19.22
N MET A 47 -1.72 -7.71 18.85
CA MET A 47 -0.65 -8.71 18.92
C MET A 47 -0.28 -9.09 20.35
N GLN A 48 -0.53 -8.22 21.34
CA GLN A 48 -0.41 -8.58 22.75
C GLN A 48 -1.51 -9.55 23.18
N LYS A 49 -2.76 -9.34 22.76
CA LYS A 49 -3.86 -10.29 23.02
C LYS A 49 -3.60 -11.65 22.39
N GLU A 50 -2.99 -11.67 21.22
CA GLU A 50 -2.63 -12.90 20.50
C GLU A 50 -1.36 -13.58 21.02
N GLY A 51 -0.66 -12.98 21.99
CA GLY A 51 0.55 -13.55 22.58
C GLY A 51 1.82 -13.40 21.74
N PHE A 52 1.80 -12.61 20.65
CA PHE A 52 2.98 -12.36 19.80
C PHE A 52 3.89 -11.25 20.34
N VAL A 53 3.35 -10.38 21.18
CA VAL A 53 4.07 -9.27 21.81
C VAL A 53 3.71 -9.26 23.30
N LYS A 54 4.66 -8.88 24.16
CA LYS A 54 4.42 -8.70 25.60
C LYS A 54 4.96 -7.35 26.07
N VAL A 55 4.46 -6.91 27.22
CA VAL A 55 5.06 -5.76 27.93
C VAL A 55 6.33 -6.25 28.60
N ARG A 56 7.47 -5.66 28.23
CA ARG A 56 8.77 -5.94 28.85
C ARG A 56 8.93 -5.14 30.14
N ASN A 57 8.59 -3.86 30.09
CA ASN A 57 8.67 -2.95 31.23
C ASN A 57 7.70 -1.78 31.02
N THR A 58 7.41 -1.04 32.08
CA THR A 58 6.83 0.30 31.94
C THR A 58 7.62 1.31 32.75
N GLU A 59 7.99 2.39 32.09
CA GLU A 59 8.78 3.48 32.66
C GLU A 59 7.84 4.64 33.00
N LYS A 60 8.07 5.30 34.14
CA LYS A 60 7.35 6.51 34.52
C LYS A 60 8.32 7.69 34.49
N THR A 61 7.96 8.72 33.75
CA THR A 61 8.65 10.01 33.74
C THR A 61 7.63 11.10 34.06
N GLY A 62 7.62 11.55 35.31
CA GLY A 62 6.57 12.43 35.83
C GLY A 62 5.19 11.76 35.75
N HIS A 63 4.24 12.41 35.10
CA HIS A 63 2.87 11.90 34.90
C HIS A 63 2.72 10.96 33.69
N ARG A 64 3.76 10.79 32.85
CA ARG A 64 3.68 9.94 31.65
C ARG A 64 4.21 8.56 31.97
N THR A 65 3.43 7.51 31.67
CA THR A 65 3.95 6.14 31.64
C THR A 65 4.17 5.68 30.20
N ARG A 66 5.36 5.15 29.93
CA ARG A 66 5.77 4.61 28.64
C ARG A 66 5.89 3.11 28.75
N VAL A 67 5.22 2.39 27.87
CA VAL A 67 5.27 0.92 27.83
C VAL A 67 6.34 0.49 26.84
N ILE A 68 7.26 -0.37 27.27
CA ILE A 68 8.24 -1.04 26.40
C ILE A 68 7.64 -2.37 25.99
N TYR A 69 7.53 -2.59 24.69
CA TYR A 69 7.07 -3.85 24.13
C TYR A 69 8.26 -4.72 23.71
N GLU A 70 8.08 -6.03 23.77
CA GLU A 70 9.05 -7.04 23.31
C GLU A 70 8.33 -8.15 22.55
N ILE A 71 8.98 -8.68 21.52
CA ILE A 71 8.48 -9.83 20.76
C ILE A 71 8.61 -11.13 21.58
N THR A 72 7.60 -11.99 21.55
CA THR A 72 7.65 -13.32 22.20
C THR A 72 8.27 -14.37 21.26
N GLU A 73 8.52 -15.58 21.75
CA GLU A 73 8.99 -16.68 20.88
C GLU A 73 7.93 -17.05 19.82
N GLU A 74 6.65 -17.03 20.19
CA GLU A 74 5.53 -17.16 19.26
C GLU A 74 5.52 -16.02 18.24
N GLY A 75 5.79 -14.79 18.70
CA GLY A 75 5.91 -13.61 17.83
C GLY A 75 7.04 -13.75 16.80
N LYS A 76 8.19 -14.29 17.22
CA LYS A 76 9.31 -14.58 16.30
C LYS A 76 8.89 -15.60 15.24
N LYS A 77 8.28 -16.72 15.64
CA LYS A 77 7.77 -17.74 14.72
C LYS A 77 6.79 -17.14 13.70
N GLU A 78 5.87 -16.31 14.18
CA GLU A 78 4.91 -15.60 13.33
C GLU A 78 5.59 -14.63 12.37
N PHE A 79 6.59 -13.87 12.84
CA PHE A 79 7.37 -12.98 11.99
C PHE A 79 8.05 -13.73 10.84
N PHE A 80 8.72 -14.85 11.12
CA PHE A 80 9.33 -15.69 10.08
C PHE A 80 8.29 -16.28 9.12
N ARG A 81 7.14 -16.74 9.63
CA ARG A 81 6.04 -17.25 8.80
C ARG A 81 5.53 -16.19 7.83
N LEU A 82 5.30 -14.98 8.33
CA LEU A 82 4.82 -13.85 7.52
C LEU A 82 5.85 -13.43 6.47
N LEU A 83 7.15 -13.37 6.81
CA LEU A 83 8.21 -13.09 5.84
C LEU A 83 8.25 -14.13 4.72
N LYS A 84 8.27 -15.43 5.07
CA LYS A 84 8.25 -16.51 4.07
C LYS A 84 6.99 -16.46 3.21
N GLY A 85 5.83 -16.22 3.81
CA GLY A 85 4.57 -16.11 3.10
C GLY A 85 4.56 -14.94 2.11
N ALA A 86 5.06 -13.77 2.53
CA ALA A 86 5.14 -12.59 1.66
C ALA A 86 6.06 -12.80 0.46
N LEU A 87 7.15 -13.57 0.62
CA LEU A 87 8.10 -13.87 -0.45
C LEU A 87 7.66 -15.03 -1.35
N GLY A 88 6.95 -16.01 -0.80
CA GLY A 88 6.56 -17.24 -1.50
C GLY A 88 5.18 -17.21 -2.16
N THR A 89 4.39 -16.15 -1.93
CA THR A 89 3.02 -16.04 -2.44
C THR A 89 2.93 -14.98 -3.53
N PRO A 90 2.37 -15.28 -4.71
CA PRO A 90 2.14 -14.28 -5.74
C PRO A 90 1.28 -13.12 -5.21
N PHE A 91 1.82 -11.90 -5.25
CA PHE A 91 1.08 -10.69 -4.93
C PHE A 91 0.66 -10.00 -6.24
N ARG A 92 -0.58 -10.25 -6.68
CA ARG A 92 -1.19 -9.58 -7.83
C ARG A 92 -2.31 -8.66 -7.36
N ARG A 93 -2.36 -7.44 -7.90
CA ARG A 93 -3.47 -6.51 -7.71
C ARG A 93 -4.02 -6.14 -9.07
N TYR A 94 -5.22 -6.61 -9.36
CA TYR A 94 -5.96 -6.23 -10.56
C TYR A 94 -7.04 -5.22 -10.13
N PRO A 95 -7.18 -4.06 -10.81
CA PRO A 95 -8.23 -3.10 -10.52
C PRO A 95 -9.58 -3.63 -11.06
N ALA A 96 -10.22 -4.51 -10.29
CA ALA A 96 -11.44 -5.20 -10.71
C ALA A 96 -12.57 -4.24 -11.12
N ASP A 97 -12.76 -3.14 -10.38
CA ASP A 97 -13.82 -2.16 -10.66
C ASP A 97 -13.65 -1.51 -12.03
N ILE A 98 -12.44 -1.09 -12.41
CA ILE A 98 -12.23 -0.52 -13.74
C ILE A 98 -12.36 -1.60 -14.83
N TYR A 99 -11.81 -2.79 -14.61
CA TYR A 99 -11.89 -3.88 -15.59
C TYR A 99 -13.33 -4.28 -15.90
N THR A 100 -14.15 -4.43 -14.86
CA THR A 100 -15.56 -4.79 -15.01
C THR A 100 -16.40 -3.63 -15.53
N SER A 101 -16.06 -2.38 -15.20
CA SER A 101 -16.76 -1.20 -15.74
C SER A 101 -16.67 -1.07 -17.27
N LEU A 102 -15.62 -1.64 -17.90
CA LEU A 102 -15.46 -1.59 -19.35
C LEU A 102 -16.60 -2.25 -20.10
N SER A 103 -17.21 -3.29 -19.54
CA SER A 103 -18.37 -3.98 -20.13
C SER A 103 -19.65 -3.13 -20.13
N PHE A 104 -19.71 -2.05 -19.36
CA PHE A 104 -20.93 -1.27 -19.13
C PHE A 104 -20.77 0.22 -19.47
N LEU A 105 -19.71 0.59 -20.21
CA LEU A 105 -19.43 2.00 -20.50
C LEU A 105 -20.54 2.69 -21.27
N ASN A 106 -21.29 1.96 -22.10
CA ASN A 106 -22.42 2.48 -22.89
C ASN A 106 -23.59 3.00 -22.04
N VAL A 107 -23.67 2.63 -20.76
CA VAL A 107 -24.70 3.12 -19.82
C VAL A 107 -24.48 4.59 -19.43
N LEU A 108 -23.24 5.10 -19.56
CA LEU A 108 -22.91 6.47 -19.19
C LEU A 108 -22.83 7.40 -20.42
N PRO A 109 -23.17 8.70 -20.25
CA PRO A 109 -22.89 9.69 -21.29
C PRO A 109 -21.40 9.75 -21.59
N LYS A 110 -21.04 9.70 -22.87
CA LYS A 110 -19.64 9.77 -23.36
C LYS A 110 -18.84 10.93 -22.76
N SER A 111 -19.47 12.09 -22.55
CA SER A 111 -18.85 13.25 -21.90
C SER A 111 -18.43 12.96 -20.46
N GLU A 112 -19.26 12.26 -19.69
CA GLU A 112 -18.97 11.89 -18.30
C GLU A 112 -17.84 10.87 -18.22
N ILE A 113 -17.83 9.89 -19.13
CA ILE A 113 -16.74 8.91 -19.24
C ILE A 113 -15.40 9.62 -19.48
N ARG A 114 -15.37 10.58 -20.42
CA ARG A 114 -14.15 11.36 -20.71
C ARG A 114 -13.67 12.15 -19.51
N VAL A 115 -14.57 12.80 -18.78
CA VAL A 115 -14.24 13.56 -17.56
C VAL A 115 -13.69 12.64 -16.47
N ALA A 116 -14.33 11.48 -16.25
CA ALA A 116 -13.90 10.52 -15.24
C ALA A 116 -12.51 9.93 -15.56
N ILE A 117 -12.28 9.50 -16.81
CA ILE A 117 -10.97 8.99 -17.25
C ILE A 117 -9.90 10.07 -17.11
N GLN A 118 -10.16 11.30 -17.56
CA GLN A 118 -9.18 12.38 -17.49
C GLN A 118 -8.84 12.75 -16.05
N LYS A 119 -9.82 12.77 -15.14
CA LYS A 119 -9.58 12.96 -13.71
C LYS A 119 -8.68 11.87 -13.14
N ASN A 120 -8.90 10.62 -13.52
CA ASN A 120 -8.10 9.49 -13.06
C ASN A 120 -6.66 9.57 -13.57
N ILE A 121 -6.46 9.84 -14.87
CA ILE A 121 -5.14 10.09 -15.47
C ILE A 121 -4.38 11.15 -14.69
N SER A 122 -5.00 12.32 -14.47
CA SER A 122 -4.34 13.42 -13.76
C SER A 122 -4.01 13.09 -12.30
N SER A 123 -4.80 12.22 -11.65
CA SER A 123 -4.48 11.73 -10.30
C SER A 123 -3.24 10.83 -10.33
N LEU A 124 -3.19 9.86 -11.25
CA LEU A 124 -2.07 8.93 -11.35
C LEU A 124 -0.76 9.60 -11.80
N GLU A 125 -0.82 10.58 -12.70
CA GLU A 125 0.34 11.40 -13.08
C GLU A 125 0.93 12.15 -11.88
N LYS A 126 0.05 12.69 -11.01
CA LYS A 126 0.45 13.33 -9.76
C LYS A 126 1.07 12.32 -8.78
N ASP A 127 0.53 11.11 -8.72
CA ASP A 127 1.06 10.03 -7.88
C ASP A 127 2.46 9.61 -8.34
N ILE A 128 2.73 9.46 -9.64
CA ILE A 128 4.10 9.21 -10.16
C ILE A 128 5.06 10.28 -9.63
N SER A 129 4.71 11.56 -9.77
CA SER A 129 5.55 12.67 -9.30
C SER A 129 5.78 12.65 -7.78
N LEU A 130 4.84 12.11 -7.00
CA LEU A 130 5.00 11.92 -5.55
C LEU A 130 5.94 10.74 -5.24
N TRP A 131 5.79 9.63 -5.96
CA TRP A 131 6.61 8.44 -5.81
C TRP A 131 8.06 8.68 -6.21
N GLU A 132 8.32 9.39 -7.31
CA GLU A 132 9.66 9.76 -7.77
C GLU A 132 10.40 10.63 -6.74
N ARG A 133 9.72 11.66 -6.22
CA ARG A 133 10.27 12.50 -5.13
C ARG A 133 10.48 11.70 -3.85
N GLY A 134 9.60 10.75 -3.55
CA GLY A 134 9.73 9.84 -2.41
C GLY A 134 10.96 8.95 -2.53
N LYS A 135 11.19 8.38 -3.72
CA LYS A 135 12.37 7.57 -4.05
C LYS A 135 13.65 8.39 -3.86
N GLU A 136 13.72 9.58 -4.44
CA GLU A 136 14.92 10.43 -4.37
C GLU A 136 15.30 10.78 -2.92
N LYS A 137 14.32 11.18 -2.10
CA LYS A 137 14.56 11.58 -0.71
C LYS A 137 15.05 10.41 0.17
N LYS A 138 14.50 9.22 -0.01
CA LYS A 138 14.78 8.08 0.88
C LYS A 138 16.04 7.32 0.52
N THR A 139 16.37 7.26 -0.76
CA THR A 139 17.53 6.50 -1.25
C THR A 139 18.85 7.23 -1.01
N LYS A 140 18.80 8.51 -0.64
CA LYS A 140 19.96 9.34 -0.24
C LYS A 140 20.37 9.19 1.23
N HIS A 141 19.49 8.70 2.12
CA HIS A 141 19.69 8.79 3.57
C HIS A 141 19.57 7.46 4.35
N PHE A 142 19.22 6.35 3.69
CA PHE A 142 18.93 5.09 4.40
C PHE A 142 19.85 3.92 4.06
N SER A 143 20.15 3.11 5.08
CA SER A 143 20.89 1.84 5.01
C SER A 143 20.16 0.75 4.20
N MET A 144 18.90 0.98 3.83
CA MET A 144 18.02 0.08 3.07
C MET A 144 17.84 0.54 1.61
N LYS A 145 18.87 1.15 1.01
CA LYS A 145 18.78 1.80 -0.30
C LYS A 145 18.28 0.87 -1.42
N GLU A 146 18.85 -0.32 -1.55
CA GLU A 146 18.52 -1.23 -2.65
C GLU A 146 17.07 -1.79 -2.56
N PRO A 147 16.60 -2.34 -1.43
CA PRO A 147 15.20 -2.76 -1.33
C PRO A 147 14.21 -1.60 -1.51
N LEU A 148 14.53 -0.42 -0.98
CA LEU A 148 13.67 0.75 -1.16
C LEU A 148 13.59 1.18 -2.62
N ASN A 149 14.72 1.18 -3.35
CA ASN A 149 14.73 1.43 -4.79
C ASN A 149 13.77 0.49 -5.52
N ALA A 150 13.88 -0.81 -5.28
CA ALA A 150 13.03 -1.82 -5.92
C ALA A 150 11.54 -1.61 -5.60
N ILE A 151 11.20 -1.26 -4.36
CA ILE A 151 9.80 -0.97 -3.95
C ILE A 151 9.24 0.23 -4.70
N PHE A 152 9.99 1.34 -4.73
CA PHE A 152 9.55 2.56 -5.42
C PHE A 152 9.44 2.36 -6.93
N GLU A 153 10.43 1.68 -7.54
CA GLU A 153 10.40 1.36 -8.97
C GLU A 153 9.21 0.50 -9.33
N ASN A 154 8.98 -0.59 -8.59
CA ASN A 154 7.83 -1.46 -8.84
C ASN A 154 6.50 -0.71 -8.69
N GLY A 155 6.36 0.15 -7.67
CA GLY A 155 5.15 0.96 -7.51
C GLY A 155 4.92 1.97 -8.64
N ILE A 156 5.98 2.63 -9.11
CA ILE A 156 5.91 3.52 -10.28
C ILE A 156 5.49 2.74 -11.54
N GLU A 157 6.06 1.56 -11.77
CA GLU A 157 5.70 0.74 -12.94
C GLU A 157 4.25 0.24 -12.89
N HIS A 158 3.70 -0.04 -11.71
CA HIS A 158 2.27 -0.32 -11.57
C HIS A 158 1.41 0.89 -11.96
N ILE A 159 1.75 2.10 -11.48
CA ILE A 159 1.00 3.32 -11.85
C ILE A 159 1.09 3.59 -13.35
N LYS A 160 2.27 3.36 -13.97
CA LYS A 160 2.44 3.47 -15.42
C LYS A 160 1.61 2.45 -16.18
N ALA A 161 1.49 1.22 -15.69
CA ALA A 161 0.65 0.20 -16.29
C ALA A 161 -0.84 0.61 -16.27
N ASP A 162 -1.30 1.17 -15.15
CA ASP A 162 -2.66 1.68 -15.02
C ASP A 162 -2.91 2.90 -15.94
N LEU A 163 -1.96 3.83 -16.03
CA LEU A 163 -2.00 4.95 -16.98
C LEU A 163 -2.07 4.46 -18.43
N LYS A 164 -1.28 3.45 -18.78
CA LYS A 164 -1.29 2.87 -20.14
C LYS A 164 -2.70 2.36 -20.50
N LEU A 165 -3.38 1.70 -19.57
CA LEU A 165 -4.78 1.29 -19.78
C LEU A 165 -5.71 2.49 -19.94
N LEU A 166 -5.60 3.51 -19.09
CA LEU A 166 -6.47 4.69 -19.17
C LEU A 166 -6.27 5.49 -20.45
N TYR A 167 -5.03 5.66 -20.92
CA TYR A 167 -4.78 6.28 -22.22
C TYR A 167 -5.35 5.44 -23.35
N TYR A 168 -5.17 4.11 -23.31
CA TYR A 168 -5.77 3.22 -24.30
C TYR A 168 -7.29 3.39 -24.36
N ILE A 169 -7.99 3.42 -23.22
CA ILE A 169 -9.44 3.64 -23.18
C ILE A 169 -9.79 5.02 -23.72
N LYS A 170 -9.06 6.07 -23.31
CA LYS A 170 -9.29 7.45 -23.76
C LYS A 170 -9.18 7.59 -25.28
N ASP A 171 -8.15 6.99 -25.86
CA ASP A 171 -7.82 7.10 -27.28
C ASP A 171 -8.74 6.23 -28.15
N ASN A 172 -9.24 5.11 -27.60
CA ASN A 172 -10.11 4.17 -28.31
C ASN A 172 -11.58 4.24 -27.86
N LEU A 173 -11.98 5.28 -27.13
CA LEU A 173 -13.30 5.35 -26.50
C LEU A 173 -14.45 5.16 -27.49
N GLU A 174 -14.34 5.71 -28.70
CA GLU A 174 -15.39 5.57 -29.71
C GLU A 174 -15.55 4.13 -30.17
N THR A 175 -14.43 3.50 -30.52
CA THR A 175 -14.38 2.11 -30.95
C THR A 175 -14.93 1.18 -29.87
N ILE A 176 -14.56 1.42 -28.60
CA ILE A 176 -15.05 0.65 -27.46
C ILE A 176 -16.56 0.78 -27.30
N LEU A 177 -17.09 2.01 -27.32
CA LEU A 177 -18.53 2.25 -27.16
C LEU A 177 -19.35 1.64 -28.30
N ASN A 178 -18.87 1.73 -29.54
CA ASN A 178 -19.52 1.11 -30.69
C ASN A 178 -19.53 -0.42 -30.56
N TYR A 179 -18.41 -1.01 -30.17
CA TYR A 179 -18.30 -2.47 -29.97
C TYR A 179 -19.26 -2.98 -28.89
N ILE A 180 -19.32 -2.30 -27.73
CA ILE A 180 -20.24 -2.69 -26.65
C ILE A 180 -21.69 -2.61 -27.14
N LYS A 181 -22.04 -1.53 -27.85
CA LYS A 181 -23.39 -1.36 -28.40
C LYS A 181 -23.75 -2.48 -29.39
N GLU A 182 -22.83 -2.87 -30.28
CA GLU A 182 -23.05 -3.99 -31.20
C GLU A 182 -23.25 -5.32 -30.49
N CYS A 183 -22.52 -5.56 -29.39
CA CYS A 183 -22.67 -6.78 -28.60
C CYS A 183 -24.01 -6.82 -27.85
N ASP A 184 -24.46 -5.68 -27.30
CA ASP A 184 -25.77 -5.55 -26.65
C ASP A 184 -26.91 -5.81 -27.65
N GLU A 185 -26.81 -5.26 -28.87
CA GLU A 185 -27.80 -5.48 -29.94
C GLU A 185 -27.88 -6.95 -30.37
N LYS A 186 -26.79 -7.72 -30.20
CA LYS A 186 -26.72 -9.16 -30.50
C LYS A 186 -27.07 -10.06 -29.30
N GLY A 187 -27.25 -9.51 -28.10
CA GLY A 187 -27.47 -10.27 -26.87
C GLY A 187 -26.24 -11.08 -26.43
N GLU A 188 -25.04 -10.58 -26.72
CA GLU A 188 -23.75 -11.25 -26.43
C GLU A 188 -23.11 -10.80 -25.10
N ILE A 189 -23.73 -9.84 -24.39
CA ILE A 189 -23.34 -9.30 -23.08
C ILE A 189 -24.50 -9.44 -22.08
#